data_AF-A0A2E0L1B6-F1
#
_entry.id   AF-A0A2E0L1B6-F1
#
_cell.length_a   1.000
_cell.length_b   1.000
_cell.length_c   1.000
_cell.angle_alpha   90.00
_cell.angle_beta   90.00
_cell.angle_gamma   90.00
#
_symmetry.space_group_name_H-M   'P 1'
#
loop_
_entity.id
_entity.type
_entity.pdbx_description
1 polymer ?
#
loop_
_entity_poly.entity_id
_entity_poly.type
_entity_poly.pdbx_seq_one_letter_code
_entity_poly.pdbx_strand_id
1 'polypeptide(L)'
;MKPLLIHTSEFVPVTLEFLANDLVNRFALKNNKTLRQTIATRRYQHLASQVYDAYKQCLDMQLGDYLLTLKQSGDDFYKRFLNAYGDDTYCWFRIKDHLKDKGIYSYVIANSALYIGRCTDYFSKRINQGYGQIHPKNCYIDGQSTNCRLNSLINANHDKIQFYVCCMEDRAQIIESERNFIHDLQPQWNISLRQRTIL
;
A
#
# COMPACT_ATOMS: atom_id res chain seq x y z
N MET A 1 24.39 -8.99 4.54
CA MET A 1 23.56 -7.79 4.32
C MET A 1 24.53 -6.62 4.23
N LYS A 2 24.66 -5.95 3.07
CA LYS A 2 25.49 -4.73 3.02
C LYS A 2 24.72 -3.65 3.78
N PRO A 3 25.26 -3.08 4.87
CA PRO A 3 24.62 -1.94 5.50
C PRO A 3 24.50 -0.85 4.46
N LEU A 4 23.36 -0.16 4.46
CA LEU A 4 23.18 1.01 3.66
C LEU A 4 24.17 2.04 4.20
N LEU A 5 25.28 2.26 3.47
CA LEU A 5 26.00 3.52 3.61
C LEU A 5 25.09 4.57 2.95
N ILE A 6 24.02 5.00 3.64
CA ILE A 6 23.32 6.28 3.38
C ILE A 6 24.24 7.45 3.78
N HIS A 7 25.51 7.34 3.42
CA HIS A 7 26.50 8.40 3.45
C HIS A 7 27.02 8.64 2.03
N THR A 8 26.27 8.24 0.99
CA THR A 8 26.27 9.02 -0.23
C THR A 8 25.55 10.32 0.09
N SER A 9 26.16 11.46 -0.23
CA SER A 9 25.69 12.83 0.06
C SER A 9 24.34 13.22 -0.55
N GLU A 10 23.57 12.26 -1.04
CA GLU A 10 22.39 12.44 -1.90
C GLU A 10 21.07 12.11 -1.21
N PHE A 11 21.06 11.17 -0.25
CA PHE A 11 19.86 10.83 0.52
C PHE A 11 19.76 11.67 1.79
N VAL A 12 18.69 12.46 1.88
CA VAL A 12 18.38 13.29 3.05
C VAL A 12 17.26 12.64 3.88
N PRO A 13 17.37 12.63 5.22
CA PRO A 13 16.32 12.12 6.08
C PRO A 13 15.11 13.05 6.04
N VAL A 14 13.90 12.48 6.03
CA VAL A 14 12.64 13.21 6.09
C VAL A 14 11.74 12.58 7.14
N THR A 15 11.20 13.41 8.03
CA THR A 15 10.34 12.96 9.12
C THR A 15 9.01 12.44 8.60
N LEU A 16 8.64 11.22 9.01
CA LEU A 16 7.27 10.71 8.90
C LEU A 16 6.47 11.18 10.12
N GLU A 17 5.45 11.99 9.91
CA GLU A 17 4.48 12.34 10.94
C GLU A 17 3.33 11.32 10.91
N PHE A 18 3.25 10.48 11.95
CA PHE A 18 2.15 9.54 12.15
C PHE A 18 0.96 10.24 12.82
N LEU A 19 -0.18 10.22 12.15
CA LEU A 19 -1.44 10.84 12.57
C LEU A 19 -2.39 9.82 13.24
N ALA A 20 -2.27 8.55 12.87
CA ALA A 20 -2.98 7.44 13.50
C ALA A 20 -2.24 6.13 13.24
N ASN A 21 -2.35 5.19 14.18
CA ASN A 21 -1.82 3.83 14.05
C ASN A 21 -2.93 2.83 14.33
N ASP A 22 -2.67 1.56 14.02
CA ASP A 22 -3.54 0.43 14.34
C ASP A 22 -4.97 0.55 13.78
N LEU A 23 -5.08 1.17 12.62
CA LEU A 23 -6.32 1.32 11.89
C LEU A 23 -6.71 -0.02 11.26
N VAL A 24 -7.85 -0.55 11.65
CA VAL A 24 -8.41 -1.81 11.13
C VAL A 24 -9.63 -1.58 10.25
N ASN A 25 -10.09 -2.63 9.56
CA ASN A 25 -11.36 -2.65 8.82
C ASN A 25 -11.50 -1.53 7.77
N ARG A 26 -10.40 -1.07 7.17
CA ARG A 26 -10.44 0.04 6.20
C ARG A 26 -11.31 -0.25 4.98
N PHE A 27 -11.42 -1.52 4.59
CA PHE A 27 -12.32 -1.95 3.52
C PHE A 27 -13.79 -1.60 3.80
N ALA A 28 -14.21 -1.62 5.07
CA ALA A 28 -15.62 -1.43 5.47
C ALA A 28 -16.14 -0.02 5.15
N LEU A 29 -15.25 0.94 4.93
CA LEU A 29 -15.62 2.31 4.59
C LEU A 29 -15.95 2.48 3.10
N LYS A 30 -15.88 1.42 2.28
CA LYS A 30 -16.16 1.50 0.83
C LYS A 30 -17.65 1.32 0.51
N ASN A 31 -18.45 2.33 0.85
CA ASN A 31 -19.92 2.30 0.74
C ASN A 31 -20.48 3.14 -0.43
N ASN A 32 -19.76 3.20 -1.55
CA ASN A 32 -20.21 3.89 -2.75
C ASN A 32 -21.02 3.01 -3.72
N LYS A 33 -21.17 1.72 -3.41
CA LYS A 33 -21.95 0.74 -4.18
C LYS A 33 -22.51 -0.31 -3.24
N THR A 34 -23.68 -0.85 -3.59
CA THR A 34 -24.25 -2.01 -2.90
C THR A 34 -23.54 -3.31 -3.29
N LEU A 35 -23.81 -4.39 -2.55
CA LEU A 35 -23.37 -5.74 -2.88
C LEU A 35 -23.83 -6.13 -4.30
N ARG A 36 -25.11 -5.95 -4.61
CA ARG A 36 -25.72 -6.21 -5.93
C ARG A 36 -24.99 -5.50 -7.06
N GLN A 37 -24.76 -4.19 -6.90
CA GLN A 37 -24.04 -3.38 -7.89
C GLN A 37 -22.59 -3.83 -8.05
N THR A 38 -21.97 -4.34 -6.98
CA THR A 38 -20.58 -4.78 -7.00
C THR A 38 -20.42 -6.10 -7.77
N ILE A 39 -21.22 -7.12 -7.45
CA ILE A 39 -21.15 -8.44 -8.10
C ILE A 39 -21.57 -8.41 -9.58
N ALA A 40 -22.34 -7.39 -9.99
CA ALA A 40 -22.67 -7.16 -11.40
C ALA A 40 -21.46 -6.68 -12.24
N THR A 41 -20.38 -6.22 -11.59
CA THR A 41 -19.19 -5.79 -12.33
C THR A 41 -18.32 -6.99 -12.72
N ARG A 42 -17.65 -6.89 -13.88
CA ARG A 42 -16.76 -7.94 -14.42
C ARG A 42 -15.76 -8.49 -13.40
N ARG A 43 -15.21 -7.64 -12.52
CA ARG A 43 -14.20 -8.04 -11.53
C ARG A 43 -14.76 -8.98 -10.46
N TYR A 44 -16.05 -8.89 -10.14
CA TYR A 44 -16.69 -9.64 -9.05
C TYR A 44 -17.77 -10.62 -9.52
N GLN A 45 -18.01 -10.70 -10.83
CA GLN A 45 -19.03 -11.58 -11.41
C GLN A 45 -18.85 -13.06 -11.03
N HIS A 46 -17.60 -13.48 -10.82
CA HIS A 46 -17.28 -14.82 -10.35
C HIS A 46 -17.80 -15.14 -8.93
N LEU A 47 -18.22 -14.14 -8.16
CA LEU A 47 -18.85 -14.29 -6.84
C LEU A 47 -20.39 -14.28 -6.92
N ALA A 48 -20.96 -13.90 -8.07
CA ALA A 48 -22.39 -13.56 -8.17
C ALA A 48 -23.30 -14.74 -7.83
N SER A 49 -23.04 -15.94 -8.36
CA SER A 49 -23.85 -17.14 -8.07
C SER A 49 -23.95 -17.38 -6.57
N GLN A 50 -22.80 -17.50 -5.90
CA GLN A 50 -22.77 -17.73 -4.46
C GLN A 50 -23.43 -16.61 -3.66
N VAL A 51 -23.31 -15.35 -4.11
CA VAL A 51 -24.00 -14.23 -3.47
C VAL A 51 -25.51 -14.33 -3.61
N TYR A 52 -26.03 -14.66 -4.79
CA TYR A 52 -27.47 -14.85 -4.99
C TYR A 52 -28.02 -16.06 -4.23
N ASP A 53 -27.22 -17.13 -4.10
CA ASP A 53 -27.66 -18.36 -3.44
C ASP A 53 -27.67 -18.23 -1.91
N ALA A 54 -26.60 -17.68 -1.32
CA ALA A 54 -26.40 -17.69 0.13
C ALA A 54 -26.66 -16.34 0.83
N TYR A 55 -26.65 -15.22 0.09
CA TYR A 55 -26.66 -13.87 0.68
C TYR A 55 -27.69 -12.92 0.02
N LYS A 56 -28.76 -13.47 -0.56
CA LYS A 56 -29.81 -12.71 -1.27
C LYS A 56 -30.42 -11.56 -0.46
N GLN A 57 -30.53 -11.73 0.85
CA GLN A 57 -31.09 -10.74 1.78
C GLN A 57 -30.16 -9.53 1.98
N CYS A 58 -28.88 -9.65 1.64
CA CYS A 58 -27.86 -8.61 1.80
C CYS A 58 -27.59 -7.83 0.52
N LEU A 59 -28.28 -8.12 -0.60
CA LEU A 59 -27.96 -7.58 -1.92
C LEU A 59 -27.96 -6.05 -1.97
N ASP A 60 -28.85 -5.40 -1.21
CA ASP A 60 -29.01 -3.95 -1.22
C ASP A 60 -28.22 -3.26 -0.10
N MET A 61 -27.50 -4.01 0.73
CA MET A 61 -26.53 -3.46 1.69
C MET A 61 -25.37 -2.79 0.97
N GLN A 62 -24.82 -1.74 1.58
CA GLN A 62 -23.57 -1.17 1.13
C GLN A 62 -22.44 -2.20 1.27
N LEU A 63 -21.54 -2.24 0.28
CA LEU A 63 -20.53 -3.28 0.18
C LEU A 63 -19.66 -3.38 1.43
N GLY A 64 -19.17 -2.25 1.95
CA GLY A 64 -18.31 -2.24 3.12
C GLY A 64 -19.01 -2.75 4.38
N ASP A 65 -20.25 -2.31 4.61
CA ASP A 65 -21.07 -2.75 5.74
C ASP A 65 -21.38 -4.26 5.68
N TYR A 66 -21.68 -4.77 4.49
CA TYR A 66 -21.88 -6.20 4.26
C TYR A 66 -20.64 -7.01 4.61
N LEU A 67 -19.47 -6.61 4.09
CA LEU A 67 -18.21 -7.33 4.39
C LEU A 67 -17.86 -7.27 5.88
N LEU A 68 -18.14 -6.15 6.55
CA LEU A 68 -17.91 -6.03 7.99
C LEU A 68 -18.83 -6.96 8.78
N THR A 69 -20.09 -7.09 8.37
CA THR A 69 -21.06 -8.01 8.99
C THR A 69 -20.55 -9.45 8.92
N LEU A 70 -20.10 -9.89 7.74
CA LEU A 70 -19.52 -11.22 7.56
C LEU A 70 -18.29 -11.46 8.44
N LYS A 71 -17.37 -10.48 8.49
CA LYS A 71 -16.19 -10.57 9.35
C LYS A 71 -16.59 -10.70 10.83
N GLN A 72 -17.57 -9.93 11.28
CA GLN A 72 -18.05 -9.96 12.67
C GLN A 72 -18.77 -11.27 13.00
N SER A 73 -19.41 -11.93 12.03
CA SER A 73 -20.01 -13.25 12.21
C SER A 73 -19.02 -14.41 12.05
N GLY A 74 -17.73 -14.13 11.79
CA GLY A 74 -16.71 -15.16 11.55
C GLY A 74 -16.81 -15.85 10.19
N ASP A 75 -17.54 -15.26 9.23
CA ASP A 75 -17.68 -15.81 7.88
C ASP A 75 -16.57 -15.27 6.98
N ASP A 76 -15.60 -16.12 6.65
CA ASP A 76 -14.44 -15.78 5.83
C ASP A 76 -14.75 -15.44 4.36
N PHE A 77 -16.00 -15.58 3.90
CA PHE A 77 -16.39 -15.23 2.53
C PHE A 77 -16.05 -13.76 2.18
N TYR A 78 -16.03 -12.85 3.15
CA TYR A 78 -15.67 -11.44 2.90
C TYR A 78 -14.27 -11.27 2.30
N LYS A 79 -13.33 -12.15 2.65
CA LYS A 79 -11.94 -12.11 2.15
C LYS A 79 -11.87 -12.26 0.64
N ARG A 80 -12.86 -12.91 0.00
CA ARG A 80 -12.92 -13.07 -1.46
C ARG A 80 -13.12 -11.75 -2.23
N PHE A 81 -13.55 -10.69 -1.54
CA PHE A 81 -13.66 -9.35 -2.12
C PHE A 81 -12.38 -8.52 -1.95
N LEU A 82 -11.47 -8.97 -1.09
CA LEU A 82 -10.27 -8.23 -0.69
C LEU A 82 -9.03 -8.77 -1.39
N ASN A 83 -8.04 -7.91 -1.59
CA ASN A 83 -6.71 -8.42 -1.94
C ASN A 83 -6.03 -9.02 -0.70
N ALA A 84 -4.88 -9.66 -0.91
CA ALA A 84 -4.16 -10.39 0.14
C ALA A 84 -3.78 -9.56 1.39
N TYR A 85 -3.73 -8.23 1.25
CA TYR A 85 -3.37 -7.30 2.32
C TYR A 85 -4.56 -6.40 2.70
N GLY A 86 -5.76 -6.69 2.18
CA GLY A 86 -6.92 -5.79 2.27
C GLY A 86 -7.56 -5.71 3.65
N ASP A 87 -7.28 -6.67 4.52
CA ASP A 87 -7.76 -6.72 5.90
C ASP A 87 -6.63 -6.65 6.94
N ASP A 88 -5.49 -6.08 6.55
CA ASP A 88 -4.39 -5.84 7.47
C ASP A 88 -4.68 -4.67 8.42
N THR A 89 -3.75 -4.44 9.35
CA THR A 89 -3.72 -3.27 10.21
C THR A 89 -2.82 -2.20 9.59
N TYR A 90 -3.28 -0.94 9.63
CA TYR A 90 -2.70 0.17 8.88
C TYR A 90 -2.40 1.38 9.76
N CYS A 91 -1.61 2.30 9.24
CA CYS A 91 -1.36 3.62 9.84
C CYS A 91 -1.81 4.74 8.89
N TRP A 92 -1.91 5.95 9.43
CA TRP A 92 -1.97 7.18 8.67
C TRP A 92 -0.71 7.99 8.99
N PHE A 93 0.11 8.28 7.97
CA PHE A 93 1.27 9.15 8.11
C PHE A 93 1.41 10.11 6.92
N ARG A 94 2.26 11.13 7.08
CA ARG A 94 2.65 12.06 6.02
C ARG A 94 4.06 12.60 6.19
N ILE A 95 4.64 13.09 5.11
CA ILE A 95 5.78 14.00 5.12
C ILE A 95 5.32 15.45 5.03
N LYS A 96 6.11 16.38 5.57
CA LYS A 96 5.90 17.84 5.48
C LYS A 96 6.94 18.56 4.62
N ASP A 97 8.10 17.95 4.44
CA ASP A 97 9.20 18.48 3.64
C ASP A 97 9.26 17.78 2.26
N HIS A 98 9.99 18.37 1.31
CA HIS A 98 10.17 17.83 -0.04
C HIS A 98 8.85 17.53 -0.80
N LEU A 99 7.77 18.26 -0.48
CA LEU A 99 6.41 17.96 -0.97
C LEU A 99 6.27 18.06 -2.48
N LYS A 100 7.03 18.96 -3.11
CA LYS A 100 7.03 19.23 -4.56
C LYS A 100 8.26 18.66 -5.27
N ASP A 101 9.11 17.95 -4.54
CA ASP A 101 10.28 17.32 -5.12
C ASP A 101 9.91 15.93 -5.64
N LYS A 102 10.77 15.41 -6.51
CA LYS A 102 10.67 14.07 -7.10
C LYS A 102 12.04 13.41 -7.04
N GLY A 103 12.10 12.10 -7.29
CA GLY A 103 13.34 11.35 -7.12
C GLY A 103 13.13 9.95 -6.56
N ILE A 104 14.10 9.47 -5.80
CA ILE A 104 14.06 8.19 -5.10
C ILE A 104 13.67 8.41 -3.64
N TYR A 105 12.95 7.46 -3.05
CA TYR A 105 12.71 7.41 -1.63
C TYR A 105 12.96 6.01 -1.08
N SER A 106 13.32 5.94 0.20
CA SER A 106 13.55 4.67 0.90
C SER A 106 12.97 4.66 2.30
N TYR A 107 12.40 3.52 2.66
CA TYR A 107 12.07 3.18 4.05
C TYR A 107 13.18 2.31 4.62
N VAL A 108 13.69 2.68 5.79
CA VAL A 108 14.90 2.14 6.39
C VAL A 108 14.63 1.73 7.85
N ILE A 109 15.19 0.61 8.28
CA ILE A 109 15.26 0.22 9.70
C ILE A 109 16.68 -0.22 10.00
N ALA A 110 17.26 0.26 11.11
CA ALA A 110 18.62 -0.10 11.55
C ALA A 110 19.65 -0.02 10.39
N ASN A 111 19.64 1.10 9.65
CA ASN A 111 20.52 1.36 8.50
C ASN A 111 20.41 0.33 7.36
N SER A 112 19.29 -0.38 7.24
CA SER A 112 19.00 -1.29 6.12
C SER A 112 17.83 -0.76 5.29
N ALA A 113 18.05 -0.54 3.98
CA ALA A 113 16.96 -0.22 3.05
C ALA A 113 16.00 -1.40 2.97
N LEU A 114 14.78 -1.19 3.43
CA LEU A 114 13.73 -2.21 3.35
C LEU A 114 12.93 -2.06 2.08
N TYR A 115 12.63 -0.82 1.68
CA TYR A 115 11.94 -0.52 0.45
C TYR A 115 12.63 0.63 -0.27
N ILE A 116 12.70 0.55 -1.59
CA ILE A 116 13.12 1.64 -2.47
C ILE A 116 12.05 1.84 -3.52
N GLY A 117 11.66 3.07 -3.75
CA GLY A 117 10.78 3.39 -4.86
C GLY A 117 11.11 4.75 -5.44
N ARG A 118 10.58 4.99 -6.62
CA ARG A 118 10.69 6.29 -7.28
C ARG A 118 9.39 7.07 -7.28
N CYS A 119 9.55 8.38 -7.46
CA CYS A 119 8.49 9.30 -7.82
C CYS A 119 8.98 10.21 -8.94
N THR A 120 8.24 10.30 -10.04
CA THR A 120 8.53 11.22 -11.16
C THR A 120 7.61 12.43 -11.19
N ASP A 121 6.61 12.46 -10.31
CA ASP A 121 5.66 13.57 -10.15
C ASP A 121 6.08 14.38 -8.93
N TYR A 122 5.54 14.07 -7.75
CA TYR A 122 5.86 14.71 -6.46
C TYR A 122 5.81 13.70 -5.31
N PHE A 123 6.77 13.77 -4.37
CA PHE A 123 6.79 12.89 -3.21
C PHE A 123 5.50 12.98 -2.39
N SER A 124 4.91 14.16 -2.22
CA SER A 124 3.62 14.31 -1.52
C SER A 124 2.49 13.45 -2.11
N LYS A 125 2.44 13.30 -3.43
CA LYS A 125 1.44 12.46 -4.11
C LYS A 125 1.70 10.97 -3.86
N ARG A 126 2.96 10.52 -3.89
CA ARG A 126 3.29 9.10 -3.67
C ARG A 126 3.21 8.70 -2.20
N ILE A 127 3.73 9.55 -1.32
CA ILE A 127 3.83 9.29 0.10
C ILE A 127 2.50 9.65 0.75
N ASN A 128 2.10 10.92 0.82
CA ASN A 128 0.92 11.32 1.62
C ASN A 128 -0.40 10.75 1.08
N GLN A 129 -0.62 10.81 -0.24
CA GLN A 129 -1.87 10.33 -0.85
C GLN A 129 -1.85 8.84 -1.22
N GLY A 130 -0.65 8.27 -1.38
CA GLY A 130 -0.49 6.87 -1.78
C GLY A 130 -0.33 5.95 -0.57
N TYR A 131 0.87 5.91 0.00
CA TYR A 131 1.22 4.98 1.07
C TYR A 131 0.83 5.47 2.46
N GLY A 132 0.76 6.78 2.65
CA GLY A 132 0.51 7.47 3.90
C GLY A 132 -0.92 7.27 4.39
N GLN A 133 -1.87 7.01 3.49
CA GLN A 133 -3.26 6.80 3.85
C GLN A 133 -3.91 5.69 3.03
N ILE A 134 -4.41 4.65 3.70
CA ILE A 134 -5.16 3.58 3.02
C ILE A 134 -6.59 4.02 2.76
N HIS A 135 -6.86 4.30 1.49
CA HIS A 135 -8.21 4.47 0.98
C HIS A 135 -8.96 3.14 0.92
N PRO A 136 -10.27 3.11 1.20
CA PRO A 136 -11.04 1.86 1.28
C PRO A 136 -10.96 1.02 0.00
N LYS A 137 -10.95 1.68 -1.17
CA LYS A 137 -10.80 1.02 -2.47
C LYS A 137 -9.49 0.23 -2.62
N ASN A 138 -8.42 0.64 -1.94
CA ASN A 138 -7.13 -0.05 -2.02
C ASN A 138 -7.21 -1.48 -1.48
N CYS A 139 -8.12 -1.74 -0.55
CA CYS A 139 -8.25 -3.03 0.15
C CYS A 139 -8.88 -4.14 -0.71
N TYR A 140 -9.52 -3.79 -1.82
CA TYR A 140 -10.29 -4.72 -2.64
C TYR A 140 -9.44 -5.47 -3.68
N ILE A 141 -9.94 -6.58 -4.24
CA ILE A 141 -9.22 -7.39 -5.25
C ILE A 141 -8.79 -6.60 -6.49
N ASP A 142 -9.52 -5.53 -6.81
CA ASP A 142 -9.25 -4.62 -7.92
C ASP A 142 -8.69 -3.26 -7.44
N GLY A 143 -8.14 -3.24 -6.22
CA GLY A 143 -7.45 -2.11 -5.61
C GLY A 143 -5.93 -2.14 -5.80
N GLN A 144 -5.23 -1.24 -5.09
CA GLN A 144 -3.77 -1.14 -5.09
C GLN A 144 -3.18 -1.89 -3.89
N SER A 145 -2.98 -3.20 -4.05
CA SER A 145 -2.47 -4.08 -2.98
C SER A 145 -1.10 -3.66 -2.45
N THR A 146 -0.22 -3.10 -3.29
CA THR A 146 1.08 -2.56 -2.85
C THR A 146 0.94 -1.48 -1.79
N ASN A 147 -0.09 -0.63 -1.88
CA ASN A 147 -0.31 0.42 -0.88
C ASN A 147 -0.67 -0.21 0.46
N CYS A 148 -1.65 -1.12 0.48
CA CYS A 148 -2.06 -1.84 1.69
C CYS A 148 -0.87 -2.54 2.35
N ARG A 149 -0.13 -3.34 1.57
CA ARG A 149 1.04 -4.07 2.06
C ARG A 149 2.09 -3.15 2.66
N LEU A 150 2.52 -2.13 1.92
CA LEU A 150 3.60 -1.27 2.37
C LEU A 150 3.20 -0.46 3.60
N ASN A 151 1.97 0.06 3.63
CA ASN A 151 1.46 0.76 4.81
C ASN A 151 1.36 -0.17 6.03
N SER A 152 0.91 -1.41 5.87
CA SER A 152 0.84 -2.37 6.99
C SER A 152 2.23 -2.68 7.56
N LEU A 153 3.23 -2.88 6.67
CA LEU A 153 4.62 -3.05 7.09
C LEU A 153 5.16 -1.81 7.82
N ILE A 154 4.78 -0.61 7.40
CA ILE A 154 5.14 0.63 8.08
C ILE A 154 4.44 0.72 9.45
N ASN A 155 3.15 0.39 9.56
CA ASN A 155 2.42 0.38 10.84
C ASN A 155 3.09 -0.54 11.86
N ALA A 156 3.47 -1.75 11.44
CA ALA A 156 4.14 -2.72 12.29
C ALA A 156 5.55 -2.29 12.75
N ASN A 157 6.13 -1.26 12.15
CA ASN A 157 7.48 -0.77 12.45
C ASN A 157 7.51 0.75 12.71
N HIS A 158 6.38 1.38 13.04
CA HIS A 158 6.25 2.84 13.09
C HIS A 158 7.21 3.51 14.09
N ASP A 159 7.65 2.77 15.12
CA ASP A 159 8.59 3.20 16.16
C ASP A 159 10.06 3.17 15.72
N LYS A 160 10.39 2.41 14.67
CA LYS A 160 11.78 2.16 14.23
C LYS A 160 12.05 2.64 12.81
N ILE A 161 11.01 2.93 12.05
CA ILE A 161 11.12 3.23 10.63
C ILE A 161 11.63 4.65 10.40
N GLN A 162 12.62 4.75 9.53
CA GLN A 162 13.17 5.99 9.04
C GLN A 162 12.82 6.13 7.56
N PHE A 163 12.74 7.37 7.09
CA PHE A 163 12.42 7.68 5.70
C PHE A 163 13.45 8.66 5.14
N TYR A 164 13.91 8.36 3.93
CA TYR A 164 14.92 9.16 3.24
C TYR A 164 14.46 9.44 1.81
N VAL A 165 14.84 10.59 1.28
CA VAL A 165 14.62 10.97 -0.12
C VAL A 165 15.93 11.37 -0.78
N CYS A 166 16.06 11.08 -2.06
CA CYS A 166 17.12 11.57 -2.93
C CYS A 166 16.44 12.35 -4.05
N CYS A 167 16.48 13.68 -3.97
CA CYS A 167 15.83 14.55 -4.94
C CYS A 167 16.56 14.50 -6.29
N MET A 168 15.81 14.40 -7.38
CA MET A 168 16.33 14.30 -8.73
C MET A 168 15.39 14.99 -9.71
N GLU A 169 15.95 15.59 -10.78
CA GLU A 169 15.14 16.30 -11.76
C GLU A 169 14.84 15.49 -13.03
N ASP A 170 15.81 14.70 -13.49
CA ASP A 170 15.67 13.97 -14.75
C ASP A 170 14.89 12.66 -14.58
N ARG A 171 13.84 12.50 -15.40
CA ARG A 171 12.95 11.33 -15.33
C ARG A 171 13.66 10.03 -15.69
N ALA A 172 14.57 10.04 -16.66
CA ALA A 172 15.27 8.84 -17.09
C ALA A 172 16.25 8.38 -15.99
N GLN A 173 17.02 9.31 -15.41
CA GLN A 173 17.91 9.07 -14.28
C GLN A 173 17.17 8.54 -13.06
N ILE A 174 15.98 9.06 -12.75
CA ILE A 174 15.14 8.53 -11.65
C ILE A 174 14.79 7.06 -11.87
N ILE A 175 14.41 6.69 -13.09
CA ILE A 175 14.01 5.32 -13.42
C ILE A 175 15.23 4.40 -13.38
N GLU A 176 16.37 4.84 -13.90
CA GLU A 176 17.63 4.09 -13.88
C GLU A 176 18.15 3.90 -12.45
N SER A 177 18.16 4.97 -11.64
CA SER A 177 18.63 4.93 -10.26
C SER A 177 17.78 4.01 -9.39
N GLU A 178 16.45 3.99 -9.55
CA GLU A 178 15.59 3.02 -8.87
C GLU A 178 16.03 1.58 -9.14
N ARG A 179 16.32 1.25 -10.40
CA ARG A 179 16.74 -0.10 -10.79
C ARG A 179 18.10 -0.44 -10.17
N ASN A 180 19.07 0.47 -10.26
CA ASN A 180 20.41 0.27 -9.73
C ASN A 180 20.38 0.08 -8.21
N PHE A 181 19.67 0.95 -7.49
CA PHE A 181 19.54 0.83 -6.04
C PHE A 181 18.84 -0.47 -5.62
N ILE A 182 17.76 -0.88 -6.30
CA ILE A 182 17.08 -2.14 -5.99
C ILE A 182 17.97 -3.34 -6.30
N HIS A 183 18.70 -3.31 -7.41
CA HIS A 183 19.65 -4.35 -7.79
C HIS A 183 20.77 -4.51 -6.75
N ASP A 184 21.38 -3.40 -6.33
CA ASP A 184 22.56 -3.43 -5.47
C ASP A 184 22.22 -3.73 -4.00
N LEU A 185 21.06 -3.25 -3.54
CA LEU A 185 20.66 -3.32 -2.13
C LEU A 185 19.70 -4.48 -1.83
N GLN A 186 19.07 -5.05 -2.86
CA GLN A 186 18.08 -6.13 -2.75
C GLN A 186 17.05 -5.92 -1.61
N PRO A 187 16.32 -4.78 -1.57
CA PRO A 187 15.49 -4.42 -0.42
C PRO A 187 14.38 -5.45 -0.19
N GLN A 188 14.23 -5.89 1.07
CA GLN A 188 13.33 -7.00 1.40
C GLN A 188 11.85 -6.74 1.11
N TRP A 189 11.42 -5.47 0.99
CA TRP A 189 10.04 -5.12 0.71
C TRP A 189 9.78 -4.88 -0.79
N ASN A 190 10.80 -4.85 -1.65
CA ASN A 190 10.66 -4.85 -3.11
C ASN A 190 10.44 -6.30 -3.62
N ILE A 191 9.19 -6.76 -3.66
CA ILE A 191 8.86 -8.16 -4.07
C ILE A 191 8.70 -8.30 -5.58
N SER A 192 8.04 -7.35 -6.25
CA SER A 192 7.68 -7.48 -7.68
C SER A 192 8.87 -7.44 -8.64
N LEU A 193 10.02 -6.90 -8.22
CA LEU A 193 11.22 -6.78 -9.05
C LEU A 193 12.20 -7.94 -8.89
N ARG A 194 12.09 -8.73 -7.81
CA ARG A 194 12.94 -9.92 -7.62
C ARG A 194 12.51 -11.12 -8.47
N GLN A 195 11.25 -11.15 -8.91
CA GLN A 195 10.76 -12.19 -9.82
C GLN A 195 11.17 -12.00 -11.28
N ARG A 196 11.87 -10.90 -11.63
CA ARG A 196 12.38 -10.65 -13.00
C ARG A 196 13.86 -11.02 -13.19
N THR A 197 14.53 -11.54 -12.17
CA THR A 197 15.96 -11.91 -12.23
C THR A 197 16.18 -13.42 -12.46
N ILE A 198 15.12 -14.18 -12.76
CA ILE A 198 15.23 -15.56 -13.23
C ILE A 198 14.52 -15.64 -14.59
N LEU A 199 15.20 -15.18 -15.64
CA LEU A 199 15.07 -15.61 -17.03
C LEU A 199 16.37 -15.24 -17.76
#